data_AF-A0A3M1AZI9-F1
#
_entry.id   AF-A0A3M1AZI9-F1
#
_cell.length_a   1.000
_cell.length_b   1.000
_cell.length_c   1.000
_cell.angle_alpha   90.00
_cell.angle_beta   90.00
_cell.angle_gamma   90.00
#
_symmetry.space_group_name_H-M   'P 1'
#
loop_
_entity.id
_entity.type
_entity.pdbx_description
1 polymer ?
#
loop_
_entity_poly.entity_id
_entity_poly.type
_entity_poly.pdbx_seq_one_letter_code
_entity_poly.pdbx_strand_id
1 'polypeptide(L)' 'TEREREILQLMAQHLTNPEIAQQLHLSPKTVRNYTSNIFAKLQVADRAEAILRARDAGMG' A
#
# COMPACT_ATOMS: atom_id res chain seq x y z
N THR A 1 -1.90 5.50 9.06
CA THR A 1 -1.72 6.96 8.85
C THR A 1 -2.34 7.36 7.52
N GLU A 2 -2.39 8.64 7.18
CA GLU A 2 -2.94 9.12 5.90
C GLU A 2 -2.15 8.58 4.70
N ARG A 3 -0.82 8.70 4.70
CA ARG A 3 0.03 8.13 3.64
C ARG A 3 -0.03 6.62 3.53
N GLU A 4 -0.17 5.90 4.64
CA GLU A 4 -0.37 4.44 4.59
C GLU A 4 -1.68 4.07 3.91
N ARG A 5 -2.75 4.86 4.12
CA ARG A 5 -4.04 4.63 3.47
C ARG A 5 -3.99 4.93 1.98
N GLU A 6 -3.37 6.04 1.57
CA GLU A 6 -3.19 6.35 0.15
C GLU A 6 -2.39 5.25 -0.56
N ILE A 7 -1.25 4.82 0.02
CA ILE A 7 -0.46 3.73 -0.56
C ILE A 7 -1.30 2.45 -0.65
N LEU A 8 -2.09 2.12 0.38
CA LEU A 8 -2.96 0.96 0.37
C LEU A 8 -4.07 1.05 -0.71
N GLN A 9 -4.66 2.23 -0.92
CA GLN A 9 -5.64 2.47 -1.99
C GLN A 9 -5.03 2.30 -3.38
N LEU A 10 -3.84 2.86 -3.60
CA LEU A 10 -3.14 2.69 -4.88
C LEU A 10 -2.69 1.24 -5.09
N MET A 11 -2.34 0.53 -4.02
CA MET A 11 -2.08 -0.90 -4.10
C MET A 11 -3.32 -1.69 -4.54
N ALA A 12 -4.50 -1.31 -4.03
CA ALA A 12 -5.78 -1.93 -4.39
C ALA A 12 -6.16 -1.67 -5.86
N GLN A 13 -5.69 -0.56 -6.45
CA GLN A 13 -5.77 -0.29 -7.90
C GLN A 13 -4.73 -1.06 -8.73
N HIS A 14 -4.05 -2.04 -8.13
CA HIS A 14 -2.99 -2.85 -8.74
C HIS A 14 -1.72 -2.09 -9.16
N LEU A 15 -1.49 -0.87 -8.66
CA LEU A 15 -0.30 -0.09 -8.97
C LEU A 15 0.94 -0.60 -8.23
N THR A 16 2.05 -0.76 -8.94
CA THR A 16 3.34 -1.20 -8.39
C THR A 16 3.99 -0.13 -7.52
N ASN A 17 4.93 -0.52 -6.63
CA ASN A 17 5.62 0.43 -5.76
C ASN A 17 6.32 1.59 -6.53
N PRO A 18 6.93 1.38 -7.70
CA PRO A 18 7.43 2.47 -8.54
C PRO A 18 6.35 3.42 -9.07
N GLU A 19 5.20 2.90 -9.50
CA GLU A 19 4.08 3.73 -9.98
C GLU A 19 3.45 4.54 -8.85
N ILE A 20 3.27 3.91 -7.69
CA ILE A 20 2.84 4.58 -6.45
C ILE A 20 3.85 5.68 -6.06
N ALA A 21 5.14 5.38 -6.15
CA ALA A 21 6.19 6.35 -5.86
C ALA A 21 6.11 7.57 -6.80
N GLN A 22 5.84 7.35 -8.09
CA GLN A 22 5.64 8.44 -9.05
C GLN A 22 4.39 9.27 -8.71
N GLN A 23 3.25 8.64 -8.46
CA GLN A 23 2.01 9.36 -8.13
C GLN A 23 2.10 10.17 -6.84
N LEU A 24 2.77 9.63 -5.82
CA LEU A 24 2.90 10.30 -4.52
C LEU A 24 4.13 11.21 -4.44
N HIS A 25 4.90 11.36 -5.52
CA HIS A 25 6.16 12.09 -5.55
C HIS A 25 7.16 11.63 -4.47
N LEU A 26 7.22 10.33 -4.24
CA LEU A 26 8.09 9.66 -3.26
C LEU A 26 9.18 8.85 -3.95
N SER A 27 10.19 8.44 -3.18
CA SER A 27 11.14 7.44 -3.65
C SER A 27 10.52 6.03 -3.56
N PRO A 28 10.85 5.10 -4.49
CA PRO A 28 10.42 3.70 -4.39
C PRO A 28 10.84 3.03 -3.07
N LYS A 29 11.98 3.44 -2.49
CA LYS A 29 12.45 2.98 -1.18
C LYS A 29 11.51 3.43 -0.07
N THR A 30 11.05 4.69 -0.11
CA THR A 30 10.09 5.24 0.84
C THR A 30 8.76 4.49 0.78
N VAL A 31 8.24 4.24 -0.43
CA VAL A 31 7.02 3.44 -0.61
C VAL A 31 7.21 2.03 -0.07
N ARG A 32 8.36 1.39 -0.31
CA ARG A 32 8.66 0.06 0.23
C ARG A 32 8.64 0.03 1.76
N ASN A 33 9.19 1.06 2.42
CA ASN A 33 9.14 1.18 3.88
C ASN A 33 7.70 1.31 4.39
N TYR A 34 6.88 2.12 3.72
CA TYR A 34 5.46 2.21 4.04
C TYR A 34 4.73 0.88 3.82
N THR A 35 4.97 0.17 2.71
CA THR A 35 4.34 -1.14 2.48
C THR A 35 4.73 -2.15 3.56
N SER A 36 5.99 -2.18 4.02
CA SER A 36 6.40 -3.04 5.12
C SER A 36 5.67 -2.71 6.43
N ASN A 37 5.54 -1.42 6.74
CA ASN A 37 4.80 -0.97 7.93
C ASN A 37 3.29 -1.30 7.83
N ILE A 38 2.70 -1.14 6.65
CA ILE A 38 1.31 -1.52 6.38
C ILE A 38 1.14 -3.02 6.59
N PHE A 39 2.03 -3.84 6.03
CA PHE A 39 1.94 -5.30 6.16
C PHE A 39 2.06 -5.74 7.61
N ALA A 40 3.00 -5.16 8.36
CA ALA A 40 3.13 -5.40 9.79
C ALA A 40 1.87 -5.01 10.58
N LYS A 41 1.25 -3.87 10.24
CA LYS A 41 0.02 -3.39 10.91
C LYS A 41 -1.21 -4.21 10.56
N LEU A 42 -1.34 -4.66 9.32
CA LEU A 42 -2.45 -5.50 8.86
C LEU A 42 -2.24 -6.98 9.21
N GLN A 43 -1.04 -7.34 9.67
CA GLN A 43 -0.59 -8.71 9.92
C GLN A 43 -0.80 -9.62 8.70
N VAL A 44 -0.35 -9.12 7.54
CA VAL A 44 -0.42 -9.82 6.26
C VAL A 44 0.97 -10.18 5.78
N ALA A 45 1.08 -11.32 5.10
CA ALA A 45 2.37 -11.83 4.62
C ALA A 45 2.75 -11.23 3.26
N ASP A 46 1.76 -10.86 2.44
CA ASP A 46 2.02 -10.43 1.07
C ASP A 46 1.09 -9.30 0.62
N ARG A 47 1.42 -8.77 -0.57
CA ARG A 47 0.70 -7.69 -1.23
C ARG A 47 -0.73 -8.08 -1.59
N ALA A 48 -0.97 -9.32 -2.00
CA ALA A 48 -2.31 -9.76 -2.42
C ALA A 48 -3.25 -9.77 -1.20
N GLU A 49 -2.77 -10.27 -0.07
CA GLU A 49 -3.49 -10.24 1.19
C GLU A 49 -3.73 -8.81 1.69
N ALA A 50 -2.75 -7.91 1.53
CA ALA A 50 -2.94 -6.49 1.82
C ALA A 50 -4.03 -5.85 0.96
N ILE A 51 -4.09 -6.18 -0.34
CA ILE A 51 -5.11 -5.69 -1.27
C ILE A 51 -6.50 -6.23 -0.89
N LEU A 52 -6.60 -7.51 -0.55
CA LEU A 52 -7.85 -8.11 -0.09
C LEU A 52 -8.35 -7.42 1.19
N ARG A 53 -7.47 -7.21 2.17
CA ARG A 53 -7.80 -6.46 3.39
C ARG A 53 -8.20 -5.02 3.12
N ALA A 54 -7.57 -4.35 2.15
CA ALA A 54 -7.95 -2.99 1.76
C ALA A 54 -9.38 -2.94 1.20
N ARG A 55 -9.73 -3.92 0.36
CA ARG A 55 -11.05 -4.08 -0.22
C ARG A 55 -12.11 -4.41 0.85
N ASP A 56 -11.81 -5.34 1.75
CA ASP A 56 -12.72 -5.74 2.84
C ASP A 56 -12.93 -4.60 3.84
N ALA A 57 -11.94 -3.74 4.04
CA ALA A 57 -12.05 -2.55 4.88
C ALA A 57 -12.89 -1.41 4.27
N GLY A 58 -13.50 -1.62 3.08
CA GLY A 58 -14.29 -0.61 2.39
C GLY A 58 -13.46 0.53 1.80
N MET A 59 -12.15 0.33 1.62
CA MET A 59 -11.24 1.29 0.98
C MET A 59 -11.02 0.95 -0.50
N GLY A 60 -12.09 0.58 -1.20
CA GLY A 60 -12.12 0.28 -2.64
C GLY A 60 -12.97 1.26 -3.41
#